data_AF-A0A1W9SAI9-F1
#
_entry.id   AF-A0A1W9SAI9-F1
#
_cell.length_a   1.000
_cell.length_b   1.000
_cell.length_c   1.000
_cell.angle_alpha   90.00
_cell.angle_beta   90.00
_cell.angle_gamma   90.00
#
_symmetry.space_group_name_H-M   'P 1'
#
loop_
_entity.id
_entity.type
_entity.pdbx_description
1 polymer ?
#
loop_
_entity_poly.entity_id
_entity_poly.type
_entity_poly.pdbx_seq_one_letter_code
_entity_poly.pdbx_strand_id
1 'polypeptide(L)'
;MKNDTWKLLAKDFTIKDILDSFIGAFIFASLIYAPIAIILVELITVFMYLLTLLVIIIIISLFVYVFCIYYFWYKSLILKKQNINTDIKKLFTKTAIITNIVVLVLGLVFLFVMIPILWV
;
A
#
# COMPACT_ATOMS: atom_id res chain seq x y z
N MET A 1 -5.53 0.38 25.64
CA MET A 1 -6.65 0.89 24.81
C MET A 1 -7.11 -0.26 23.92
N LYS A 2 -8.32 -0.80 24.12
CA LYS A 2 -8.77 -2.08 23.53
C LYS A 2 -8.75 -2.03 21.98
N ASN A 3 -7.95 -2.91 21.38
CA ASN A 3 -7.76 -3.15 19.94
C ASN A 3 -9.01 -3.81 19.28
N ASP A 4 -10.22 -3.47 19.73
CA ASP A 4 -11.46 -4.13 19.27
C ASP A 4 -12.13 -3.39 18.08
N THR A 5 -11.44 -2.44 17.44
CA THR A 5 -11.96 -1.68 16.29
C THR A 5 -12.24 -2.59 15.09
N TRP A 6 -11.43 -3.63 14.89
CA TRP A 6 -11.69 -4.68 13.89
C TRP A 6 -12.94 -5.50 14.20
N LYS A 7 -13.19 -5.78 15.48
CA LYS A 7 -14.41 -6.49 15.92
C LYS A 7 -15.64 -5.61 15.74
N LEU A 8 -15.52 -4.30 15.95
CA LEU A 8 -16.60 -3.35 15.67
C LEU A 8 -16.85 -3.25 14.16
N LEU A 9 -15.82 -3.22 13.32
CA LEU A 9 -15.96 -3.26 11.87
C LEU A 9 -16.70 -4.52 11.40
N ALA A 10 -16.36 -5.68 11.98
CA ALA A 10 -17.00 -6.96 11.69
C ALA A 10 -18.45 -7.06 12.21
N LYS A 11 -18.89 -6.16 13.09
CA LYS A 11 -20.32 -6.03 13.47
C LYS A 11 -21.10 -5.25 12.42
N ASP A 12 -20.45 -4.29 11.74
CA ASP A 12 -21.10 -3.40 10.78
C ASP A 12 -21.07 -3.90 9.34
N PHE A 13 -20.09 -4.73 8.99
CA PHE A 13 -19.85 -5.27 7.66
C PHE A 13 -19.63 -6.78 7.71
N THR A 14 -20.12 -7.48 6.69
CA THR A 14 -19.76 -8.89 6.52
C THR A 14 -18.30 -9.00 6.06
N ILE A 15 -17.65 -10.12 6.37
CA ILE A 15 -16.27 -10.40 5.89
C ILE A 15 -16.21 -10.32 4.36
N LYS A 16 -17.27 -10.78 3.68
CA LYS A 16 -17.37 -10.69 2.21
C LYS A 16 -17.35 -9.25 1.73
N ASP A 17 -18.06 -8.33 2.41
CA ASP A 17 -18.06 -6.92 2.03
C ASP A 17 -16.69 -6.27 2.18
N ILE A 18 -15.98 -6.62 3.27
CA ILE A 18 -14.64 -6.11 3.57
C ILE A 18 -13.65 -6.56 2.49
N LEU A 19 -13.68 -7.84 2.12
CA LEU A 19 -12.80 -8.41 1.10
C LEU A 19 -13.12 -7.89 -0.29
N ASP A 20 -14.39 -7.82 -0.65
CA ASP A 20 -14.82 -7.27 -1.94
C ASP A 20 -14.41 -5.80 -2.11
N SER A 21 -14.58 -5.00 -1.05
CA SER A 21 -14.10 -3.61 -1.03
C SER A 21 -12.57 -3.51 -1.11
N PHE A 22 -11.84 -4.44 -0.49
CA PHE A 22 -10.38 -4.49 -0.59
C PHE A 22 -9.92 -4.85 -2.00
N ILE A 23 -10.53 -5.87 -2.61
CA ILE A 23 -10.20 -6.32 -3.97
C ILE A 23 -10.48 -5.19 -4.97
N GLY A 24 -11.63 -4.53 -4.87
CA GLY A 24 -11.94 -3.37 -5.70
C GLY A 24 -10.91 -2.25 -5.55
N ALA A 25 -10.56 -1.90 -4.30
CA ALA A 25 -9.52 -0.90 -4.02
C ALA A 25 -8.14 -1.29 -4.57
N PHE A 26 -7.76 -2.56 -4.43
CA PHE A 26 -6.51 -3.10 -4.95
C PHE A 26 -6.44 -3.03 -6.48
N ILE A 27 -7.51 -3.45 -7.18
CA ILE A 27 -7.58 -3.39 -8.64
C ILE A 27 -7.48 -1.94 -9.12
N PHE A 28 -8.27 -1.03 -8.55
CA PHE A 28 -8.24 0.39 -8.93
C PHE A 28 -6.88 1.04 -8.64
N ALA A 29 -6.29 0.80 -7.47
CA ALA A 29 -4.96 1.30 -7.15
C ALA A 29 -3.91 0.73 -8.11
N SER A 30 -3.97 -0.57 -8.43
CA SER A 30 -3.04 -1.23 -9.35
C SER A 30 -3.14 -0.64 -10.75
N LEU A 31 -4.35 -0.37 -11.24
CA LEU A 31 -4.57 0.19 -12.56
C LEU A 31 -4.02 1.61 -12.67
N ILE A 32 -4.14 2.42 -11.62
CA ILE A 32 -3.54 3.76 -11.53
C ILE A 32 -2.02 3.68 -11.41
N TYR A 33 -1.50 2.70 -10.68
CA TYR A 33 -0.07 2.54 -10.42
C TYR A 33 0.70 1.86 -11.56
N ALA A 34 0.02 1.03 -12.38
CA ALA A 34 0.62 0.32 -13.50
C ALA A 34 1.51 1.20 -14.42
N PRO A 35 1.06 2.36 -14.92
CA PRO A 35 1.92 3.21 -15.74
C PRO A 35 3.17 3.70 -14.99
N ILE A 36 3.04 4.02 -13.69
CA ILE A 36 4.17 4.43 -12.86
C ILE A 36 5.17 3.29 -12.72
N ALA A 37 4.68 2.07 -12.44
CA ALA A 37 5.52 0.90 -12.32
C ALA A 37 6.28 0.58 -13.62
N ILE A 38 5.62 0.68 -14.77
CA ILE A 38 6.24 0.44 -16.09
C ILE A 38 7.38 1.45 -16.32
N ILE A 39 7.15 2.74 -16.07
CA ILE A 39 8.17 3.78 -16.22
C ILE A 39 9.36 3.50 -15.28
N LEU A 40 9.10 3.12 -14.03
CA LEU A 40 10.17 2.86 -13.06
C LEU A 40 11.02 1.65 -13.44
N VAL A 41 10.41 0.59 -13.96
CA VAL A 41 11.13 -0.60 -14.45
C VAL A 41 12.03 -0.24 -15.63
N GLU A 42 11.51 0.53 -16.59
CA GLU A 42 12.30 0.99 -17.75
C GLU A 42 13.43 1.93 -17.33
N LEU A 43 13.20 2.80 -16.34
CA LEU A 43 14.25 3.66 -15.83
C LEU A 43 15.38 2.86 -15.16
N ILE A 44 15.06 1.78 -14.44
CA ILE A 44 16.09 0.89 -13.86
C ILE A 44 16.94 0.25 -14.95
N THR A 45 16.31 -0.26 -16.01
CA THR A 45 17.03 -0.98 -17.07
C THR A 45 17.93 -0.04 -17.86
N VAL A 46 17.49 1.19 -18.12
CA VAL A 46 18.27 2.20 -18.87
C VAL A 46 19.36 2.85 -18.01
N PHE A 47 19.08 3.15 -16.74
CA PHE A 47 19.96 3.94 -15.87
C PHE A 47 20.54 3.13 -14.72
N MET A 48 21.15 1.97 -15.02
CA MET A 48 21.75 1.09 -13.99
C MET A 48 22.83 1.78 -13.14
N TYR A 49 23.52 2.80 -13.64
CA TYR A 49 24.50 3.57 -12.85
C TYR A 49 23.86 4.43 -11.75
N LEU A 50 22.55 4.71 -11.83
CA LEU A 50 21.76 5.41 -10.82
C LEU A 50 20.87 4.45 -10.00
N LEU A 51 21.19 3.15 -9.99
CA LEU A 51 20.34 2.13 -9.38
C LEU A 51 19.92 2.45 -7.94
N THR A 52 20.83 2.94 -7.10
CA THR A 52 20.52 3.32 -5.71
C THR A 52 19.47 4.44 -5.64
N LEU A 53 19.62 5.49 -6.47
CA LEU A 53 18.67 6.59 -6.53
C LEU A 53 17.30 6.11 -7.01
N LEU A 54 17.26 5.27 -8.04
CA LEU A 54 16.03 4.72 -8.61
C LEU A 54 15.30 3.81 -7.62
N VAL A 55 16.03 2.99 -6.86
CA VAL A 55 15.45 2.16 -5.79
C VAL A 55 14.82 3.02 -4.70
N ILE A 56 15.45 4.14 -4.31
CA ILE A 56 14.83 5.09 -3.37
C ILE A 56 13.53 5.65 -3.93
N ILE A 57 13.52 6.05 -5.21
CA ILE A 57 12.32 6.55 -5.89
C ILE A 57 11.21 5.47 -5.89
N ILE A 58 11.56 4.20 -6.13
CA ILE A 58 10.62 3.07 -6.10
C ILE A 58 10.04 2.86 -4.71
N ILE A 59 10.85 2.95 -3.66
CA ILE A 59 10.36 2.84 -2.27
C ILE A 59 9.34 3.95 -2.00
N ILE A 60 9.63 5.19 -2.42
CA ILE A 60 8.71 6.32 -2.28
C ILE A 60 7.43 6.09 -3.09
N SER A 61 7.53 5.62 -4.33
CA SER A 61 6.35 5.35 -5.17
C SER A 61 5.48 4.23 -4.59
N LEU A 62 6.09 3.21 -3.97
CA LEU A 62 5.35 2.15 -3.26
C LEU A 62 4.61 2.68 -2.03
N PHE A 63 5.14 3.68 -1.31
CA PHE A 63 4.37 4.34 -0.24
C PHE A 63 3.13 5.04 -0.77
N VAL A 64 3.23 5.70 -1.92
CA VAL A 64 2.07 6.31 -2.59
C VAL A 64 1.07 5.25 -3.00
N TYR A 65 1.54 4.13 -3.56
CA TYR A 65 0.69 3.01 -3.95
C TYR A 65 -0.09 2.41 -2.77
N VAL A 66 0.60 2.11 -1.67
CA VAL A 66 -0.03 1.61 -0.44
C VAL A 66 -1.05 2.61 0.09
N PHE A 67 -0.70 3.90 0.12
CA PHE A 67 -1.63 4.95 0.52
C PHE A 67 -2.89 4.97 -0.35
N CYS A 68 -2.75 4.84 -1.67
CA CYS A 68 -3.88 4.75 -2.61
C CYS A 68 -4.78 3.54 -2.33
N ILE A 69 -4.20 2.35 -2.08
CA ILE A 69 -4.98 1.15 -1.71
C ILE A 69 -5.85 1.43 -0.48
N TYR A 70 -5.25 1.91 0.61
CA TYR A 70 -5.98 2.14 1.85
C TYR A 70 -6.97 3.30 1.74
N TYR A 71 -6.67 4.32 0.95
CA TYR A 71 -7.59 5.41 0.65
C TYR A 71 -8.83 4.92 -0.11
N PHE A 72 -8.65 4.13 -1.18
CA PHE A 72 -9.76 3.57 -1.95
C PHE A 72 -10.54 2.52 -1.16
N TRP A 73 -9.87 1.72 -0.33
CA TRP A 73 -10.53 0.73 0.51
C TRP A 73 -11.42 1.41 1.56
N TYR A 74 -10.91 2.47 2.20
CA TYR A 74 -11.71 3.32 3.09
C TYR A 74 -12.92 3.94 2.37
N LYS A 75 -12.72 4.52 1.19
CA LYS A 75 -13.81 5.11 0.39
C LYS A 75 -14.84 4.07 -0.04
N SER A 76 -14.42 2.88 -0.43
CA SER A 76 -15.31 1.78 -0.82
C SER A 76 -16.22 1.36 0.33
N LEU A 77 -15.68 1.24 1.55
CA LEU A 77 -16.48 0.87 2.72
C LEU A 77 -17.50 1.95 3.12
N ILE A 78 -17.12 3.22 3.04
CA ILE A 78 -18.05 4.33 3.29
C ILE A 78 -19.18 4.38 2.26
N LEU A 79 -18.87 4.09 1.00
CA LEU A 79 -19.89 4.04 -0.05
C LEU A 79 -20.88 2.89 0.17
N LYS A 80 -20.43 1.75 0.73
CA LYS A 80 -21.32 0.63 1.08
C LYS A 80 -22.25 0.93 2.27
N LYS A 81 -21.81 1.74 3.24
CA LYS A 81 -22.65 2.13 4.39
C LYS A 81 -22.26 3.53 4.85
N GLN A 82 -23.13 4.52 4.66
CA GLN A 82 -22.81 5.93 4.95
C GLN A 82 -22.89 6.28 6.45
N ASN A 83 -23.65 5.52 7.24
CA ASN A 83 -23.80 5.73 8.69
C ASN A 83 -22.97 4.72 9.48
N ILE A 84 -21.67 4.98 9.59
CA ILE A 84 -20.77 4.15 10.39
C ILE A 84 -20.36 4.91 11.64
N ASN A 85 -20.63 4.32 12.80
CA ASN A 85 -20.33 4.92 14.11
C ASN A 85 -18.87 4.66 14.54
N THR A 86 -18.13 3.83 13.80
CA THR A 86 -16.75 3.46 14.10
C THR A 86 -15.74 4.43 13.49
N ASP A 87 -14.65 4.69 14.21
CA ASP A 87 -13.51 5.47 13.71
C ASP A 87 -12.65 4.65 12.73
N ILE A 88 -13.23 4.38 11.55
CA ILE A 88 -12.63 3.56 10.49
C ILE A 88 -11.37 4.25 9.94
N LYS A 89 -11.39 5.58 9.84
CA LYS A 89 -10.26 6.34 9.31
C LYS A 89 -8.98 6.03 10.10
N LYS A 90 -9.06 6.05 11.43
CA LYS A 90 -7.91 5.76 12.31
C LYS A 90 -7.41 4.32 12.15
N LEU A 91 -8.32 3.36 12.00
CA LEU A 91 -7.97 1.96 11.74
C LEU A 91 -7.17 1.83 10.44
N PHE A 92 -7.68 2.42 9.36
CA PHE A 92 -7.07 2.36 8.04
C PHE A 92 -5.71 3.06 7.98
N THR A 93 -5.59 4.24 8.59
CA THR A 93 -4.29 4.94 8.69
C THR A 93 -3.28 4.11 9.46
N LYS A 94 -3.67 3.47 10.57
CA LYS A 94 -2.77 2.60 11.35
C LYS A 94 -2.31 1.39 10.53
N THR A 95 -3.22 0.73 9.82
CA THR A 95 -2.87 -0.42 8.97
C THR A 95 -1.96 0.03 7.81
N ALA A 96 -2.24 1.17 7.19
CA ALA A 96 -1.38 1.75 6.15
C ALA A 96 0.04 2.04 6.64
N ILE A 97 0.18 2.61 7.85
CA ILE A 97 1.49 2.85 8.47
C ILE A 97 2.24 1.52 8.69
N ILE A 98 1.56 0.49 9.23
CA ILE A 98 2.18 -0.82 9.45
C ILE A 98 2.64 -1.43 8.12
N THR A 99 1.81 -1.40 7.08
CA THR A 99 2.17 -1.89 5.74
C THR A 99 3.35 -1.11 5.16
N ASN A 100 3.38 0.22 5.31
CA ASN A 100 4.50 1.04 4.86
C ASN A 100 5.80 0.71 5.61
N ILE A 101 5.74 0.41 6.92
CA ILE A 101 6.94 -0.04 7.66
C ILE A 101 7.49 -1.34 7.03
N VAL A 102 6.63 -2.29 6.67
CA VAL A 102 7.05 -3.52 6.00
C VAL A 102 7.69 -3.23 4.63
N VAL A 103 7.06 -2.36 3.82
CA VAL A 103 7.60 -1.92 2.53
C VAL A 103 8.98 -1.26 2.70
N LEU A 104 9.14 -0.41 3.72
CA LEU A 104 10.41 0.23 4.03
C LEU A 104 11.48 -0.81 4.37
N VAL A 105 11.19 -1.76 5.25
CA VAL A 105 12.15 -2.81 5.64
C VAL A 105 12.59 -3.61 4.40
N LEU A 106 11.65 -4.02 3.55
CA LEU A 106 11.97 -4.73 2.31
C LEU A 106 12.82 -3.87 1.35
N GLY A 107 12.49 -2.59 1.22
CA GLY A 107 13.26 -1.64 0.41
C GLY A 107 14.69 -1.46 0.92
N LEU A 108 14.88 -1.36 2.24
CA LEU A 108 16.22 -1.26 2.84
C LEU A 108 17.02 -2.56 2.66
N VAL A 109 16.39 -3.73 2.80
CA VAL A 109 17.04 -5.02 2.52
C VAL A 109 17.49 -5.08 1.05
N PHE A 110 16.65 -4.65 0.11
CA PHE A 110 17.03 -4.58 -1.30
C PHE A 110 18.22 -3.63 -1.51
N LEU A 111 18.19 -2.45 -0.91
CA LEU A 111 19.23 -1.42 -1.08
C LEU A 111 20.58 -1.86 -0.48
N PHE A 112 20.59 -2.43 0.72
CA PHE A 112 21.82 -2.77 1.43
C PHE A 112 22.34 -4.19 1.18
N VAL A 113 21.50 -5.09 0.69
CA VAL A 113 21.89 -6.50 0.45
C VAL A 113 21.90 -6.82 -1.03
N MET A 114 20.81 -6.57 -1.76
CA MET A 114 20.70 -6.97 -3.16
C MET A 114 21.57 -6.11 -4.08
N ILE A 115 21.56 -4.77 -3.93
CA ILE A 115 22.36 -3.89 -4.80
C ILE A 115 23.87 -4.18 -4.69
N PRO A 116 24.48 -4.32 -3.50
CA PRO A 116 25.89 -4.67 -3.39
C PRO A 116 26.21 -6.03 -4.01
N ILE A 117 25.34 -7.03 -3.84
CA ILE A 117 25.53 -8.36 -4.47
C ILE A 117 25.51 -8.27 -5.99
N LEU A 118 24.69 -7.38 -6.57
CA LEU A 118 24.62 -7.18 -8.03
C LEU A 118 25.84 -6.45 -8.62
N TRP A 119 26.63 -5.79 -7.78
CA TRP A 119 27.80 -4.99 -8.18
C TRP A 119 29.14 -5.70 -7.90
N VAL A 120 29.12 -6.79 -7.13
CA VAL A 120 30.26 -7.69 -6.87
C VAL A 120 30.30 -8.77 -7.95
#